data_AF-A0A9P6L5F5-F1
#
_entry.id   AF-A0A9P6L5F5-F1
#
_cell.length_a   1.000
_cell.length_b   1.000
_cell.length_c   1.000
_cell.angle_alpha   90.00
_cell.angle_beta   90.00
_cell.angle_gamma   90.00
#
_symmetry.space_group_name_H-M   'P 1'
#
loop_
_entity.id
_entity.type
_entity.pdbx_description
1 polymer ?
#
loop_
_entity_poly.entity_id
_entity_poly.type
_entity_poly.pdbx_seq_one_letter_code
_entity_poly.pdbx_strand_id
1 'polypeptide(L)'
;MPTHNIPRRPSLSRPVAIRYCATPGCVELVEKDATGKLGRYCQKAHQLFGEEGCIACRRAEKFGASKFCDSCEKLTKVLAPMIVPVPLDHGIYTDIANQFLKSWQHPTTCPKVQAIYKIVTREDVLEKYNAYRHAVEARSGFASRGMTFGNQLRRWHGTDRHCKIGDNGKTDLCGSVHCSLCRIIKTSFDMSQAKKKTGWGRFGCGIYTSSASSKANDYSTNLVPSTWKALLLAYVAAGKSAEYTVNQPLLTQPPADFDSVRSTSSSPFKPYSDSYFLPIKKSLASLLLRGHWSLHHSAPSCSPPERTYQLTQAALAPTSLPRSGLKMSGICATPGCTDPAFKDANGRIGKYCRKTHKLLGYRGCILCRRGDKFGDSKFCYTCDIATKVLAPVIVPVPTDNETYNNVANQFQKSWRHPTPCPRVQAVFKIVETKNISDKYNAYRNVVEGRGAFTSNGRPAGNQQRRWHGTNRECGLGENGRNSFCYSAQCSLCCIIRASFDLTHSGKKSGSSFGHGIYTSSTSSNSNGYSKNLTASTLKAVLLVYVVVGKAKKIASNQAAVTQPPAGYDSVIAEPATGFLDYDELVVYSEDAVCPAYLVMYDP
;
A
#
# COMPACT_ATOMS: atom_id res chain seq x y z
N MET A 1 -12.98 -71.22 10.04
CA MET A 1 -12.20 -70.11 9.45
C MET A 1 -12.15 -68.97 10.46
N PRO A 2 -11.00 -68.69 11.09
CA PRO A 2 -10.89 -67.61 12.06
C PRO A 2 -10.67 -66.27 11.36
N THR A 3 -11.38 -65.25 11.84
CA THR A 3 -11.37 -63.87 11.35
C THR A 3 -10.07 -63.16 11.73
N HIS A 4 -9.34 -62.65 10.75
CA HIS A 4 -8.15 -61.84 10.96
C HIS A 4 -8.52 -60.45 11.49
N ASN A 5 -8.07 -60.15 12.73
CA ASN A 5 -8.08 -58.82 13.32
C ASN A 5 -7.02 -57.94 12.64
N ILE A 6 -7.46 -56.89 11.95
CA ILE A 6 -6.58 -55.85 11.39
C ILE A 6 -6.24 -54.85 12.51
N PRO A 7 -4.96 -54.59 12.84
CA PRO A 7 -4.60 -53.62 13.87
C PRO A 7 -4.93 -52.19 13.43
N ARG A 8 -5.61 -51.44 14.31
CA ARG A 8 -5.95 -50.02 14.11
C ARG A 8 -4.67 -49.18 13.99
N ARG A 9 -4.61 -48.33 12.96
CA ARG A 9 -3.57 -47.30 12.81
C ARG A 9 -3.58 -46.35 14.02
N PRO A 10 -2.41 -45.89 14.50
CA PRO A 10 -2.35 -44.85 15.53
C PRO A 10 -3.03 -43.58 15.03
N SER A 11 -3.86 -42.98 15.88
CA SER A 11 -4.47 -41.68 15.61
C SER A 11 -3.37 -40.63 15.46
N LEU A 12 -3.34 -39.96 14.31
CA LEU A 12 -2.52 -38.77 14.11
C LEU A 12 -2.95 -37.71 15.12
N SER A 13 -2.08 -37.40 16.09
CA SER A 13 -2.26 -36.30 17.02
C SER A 13 -2.61 -35.02 16.26
N ARG A 14 -3.70 -34.35 16.66
CA ARG A 14 -4.14 -33.07 16.07
C ARG A 14 -2.94 -32.10 15.99
N PRO A 15 -2.74 -31.40 14.86
CA PRO A 15 -1.64 -30.45 14.73
C PRO A 15 -1.75 -29.39 15.82
N VAL A 16 -0.71 -29.26 16.65
CA VAL A 16 -0.57 -28.19 17.63
C VAL A 16 -0.67 -26.87 16.86
N ALA A 17 -1.64 -26.03 17.21
CA ALA A 17 -1.75 -24.70 16.61
C ALA A 17 -0.50 -23.90 17.00
N ILE A 18 0.41 -23.68 16.06
CA ILE A 18 1.59 -22.84 16.27
C ILE A 18 1.20 -21.41 15.88
N ARG A 19 1.33 -20.46 16.82
CA ARG A 19 1.12 -19.03 16.55
C ARG A 19 2.41 -18.24 16.81
N TYR A 20 2.75 -17.38 15.86
CA TYR A 20 3.89 -16.47 15.96
C TYR A 20 3.48 -15.14 16.58
N CYS A 21 4.45 -14.46 17.20
CA CYS A 21 4.29 -13.11 17.71
C CYS A 21 3.77 -12.15 16.62
N ALA A 22 2.79 -11.31 16.98
CA ALA A 22 2.20 -10.34 16.07
C ALA A 22 3.06 -9.09 15.81
N THR A 23 4.21 -8.94 16.51
CA THR A 23 5.16 -7.86 16.26
C THR A 23 5.82 -8.06 14.89
N PRO A 24 5.74 -7.08 13.96
CA PRO A 24 6.31 -7.21 12.63
C PRO A 24 7.80 -7.56 12.68
N GLY A 25 8.16 -8.75 12.23
CA GLY A 25 9.55 -9.22 12.22
C GLY A 25 10.00 -9.99 13.44
N CYS A 26 9.16 -10.08 14.47
CA CYS A 26 9.35 -11.07 15.51
C CYS A 26 8.89 -12.43 14.98
N VAL A 27 9.71 -13.45 15.21
CA VAL A 27 9.45 -14.82 14.75
C VAL A 27 9.39 -15.82 15.90
N GLU A 28 9.38 -15.30 17.13
CA GLU A 28 9.24 -16.09 18.34
C GLU A 28 7.81 -16.63 18.43
N LEU A 29 7.70 -17.84 18.97
CA LEU A 29 6.41 -18.45 19.25
C LEU A 29 5.75 -17.71 20.40
N VAL A 30 4.43 -17.64 20.35
CA VAL A 30 3.70 -17.17 21.52
C VAL A 30 3.52 -18.35 22.46
N GLU A 31 3.88 -18.14 23.72
CA GLU A 31 3.65 -19.13 24.76
C GLU A 31 2.15 -19.25 25.06
N LYS A 32 1.76 -20.42 25.56
CA LYS A 32 0.42 -20.60 26.13
C LYS A 32 0.41 -19.92 27.49
N ASP A 33 -0.62 -19.13 27.75
CA ASP A 33 -0.87 -18.63 29.10
C ASP A 33 -1.27 -19.78 30.04
N ALA A 34 -1.44 -19.47 31.33
CA ALA A 34 -1.83 -20.43 32.36
C ALA A 34 -3.17 -21.15 32.08
N THR A 35 -3.99 -20.63 31.14
CA THR A 35 -5.26 -21.23 30.71
C THR A 35 -5.12 -22.14 29.48
N GLY A 36 -3.90 -22.31 28.97
CA GLY A 36 -3.60 -23.10 27.78
C GLY A 36 -3.88 -22.37 26.45
N LYS A 37 -4.23 -21.07 26.50
CA LYS A 37 -4.53 -20.25 25.32
C LYS A 37 -3.24 -19.59 24.83
N LEU A 38 -2.98 -19.66 23.52
CA LEU A 38 -1.86 -18.95 22.92
C LEU A 38 -2.11 -17.44 22.98
N GLY A 39 -1.17 -16.70 23.57
CA GLY A 39 -1.17 -15.25 23.52
C GLY A 39 -0.98 -14.70 22.09
N ARG A 40 -0.83 -13.38 21.98
CA ARG A 40 -0.58 -12.68 20.71
C ARG A 40 0.88 -12.27 20.49
N TYR A 41 1.65 -12.11 21.57
CA TYR A 41 3.03 -11.66 21.53
C TYR A 41 3.92 -12.58 22.37
N CYS A 42 5.14 -12.82 21.92
CA CYS A 42 6.09 -13.70 22.60
C CYS A 42 6.64 -13.14 23.92
N GLN A 43 6.59 -11.82 24.10
CA GLN A 43 7.14 -11.16 25.29
C GLN A 43 6.39 -9.85 25.59
N LYS A 44 6.48 -9.37 26.83
CA LYS A 44 5.75 -8.18 27.28
C LYS A 44 6.12 -6.92 26.50
N ALA A 45 7.40 -6.73 26.16
CA ALA A 45 7.84 -5.59 25.35
C ALA A 45 7.16 -5.56 23.97
N HIS A 46 7.01 -6.71 23.32
CA HIS A 46 6.33 -6.84 22.02
C HIS A 46 4.83 -6.60 22.11
N GLN A 47 4.22 -7.03 23.22
CA GLN A 47 2.86 -6.64 23.55
C GLN A 47 2.74 -5.12 23.66
N LEU A 48 3.62 -4.48 24.43
CA LEU A 48 3.62 -3.01 24.59
C LEU A 48 3.81 -2.28 23.26
N PHE A 49 4.76 -2.68 22.42
CA PHE A 49 4.94 -2.06 21.11
C PHE A 49 3.77 -2.30 20.15
N GLY A 50 3.15 -3.48 20.24
CA GLY A 50 2.03 -3.85 19.39
C GLY A 50 0.72 -3.18 19.79
N GLU A 51 0.47 -3.01 21.08
CA GLU A 51 -0.77 -2.44 21.66
C GLU A 51 -0.67 -0.92 21.84
N GLU A 52 0.51 -0.39 22.17
CA GLU A 52 0.68 1.02 22.55
C GLU A 52 1.79 1.76 21.78
N GLY A 53 2.62 1.07 20.99
CA GLY A 53 3.76 1.65 20.29
C GLY A 53 3.43 2.42 19.01
N CYS A 54 4.42 2.56 18.14
CA CYS A 54 4.27 3.20 16.84
C CYS A 54 3.32 2.41 15.93
N ILE A 55 2.24 3.04 15.45
CA ILE A 55 1.25 2.35 14.58
C ILE A 55 1.84 1.91 13.23
N ALA A 56 2.90 2.57 12.75
CA ALA A 56 3.48 2.31 11.43
C ALA A 56 4.47 1.13 11.44
N CYS A 57 5.44 1.13 12.37
CA CYS A 57 6.46 0.08 12.44
C CYS A 57 6.17 -1.00 13.48
N ARG A 58 5.40 -0.67 14.53
CA ARG A 58 5.07 -1.53 15.69
C ARG A 58 6.29 -2.14 16.40
N ARG A 59 7.41 -1.43 16.38
CA ARG A 59 8.71 -1.88 16.92
C ARG A 59 9.35 -0.92 17.90
N ALA A 60 8.73 0.23 18.11
CA ALA A 60 9.28 1.30 18.92
C ALA A 60 8.14 2.01 19.62
N GLU A 61 8.48 2.70 20.70
CA GLU A 61 7.58 3.58 21.42
C GLU A 61 7.19 4.79 20.57
N LYS A 62 6.07 5.42 20.93
CA LYS A 62 5.61 6.65 20.31
C LYS A 62 6.50 7.81 20.77
N PHE A 63 6.81 8.73 19.86
CA PHE A 63 7.54 9.94 20.20
C PHE A 63 6.58 11.03 20.68
N GLY A 64 6.66 11.41 21.96
CA GLY A 64 5.81 12.43 22.56
C GLY A 64 4.31 12.14 22.36
N ALA A 65 3.57 13.13 21.84
CA ALA A 65 2.13 12.99 21.53
C ALA A 65 1.84 12.33 20.17
N SER A 66 2.87 12.01 19.39
CA SER A 66 2.71 11.35 18.09
C SER A 66 2.07 9.96 18.23
N LYS A 67 1.51 9.46 17.13
CA LYS A 67 1.07 8.07 16.98
C LYS A 67 2.17 7.18 16.37
N PHE A 68 3.33 7.78 16.09
CA PHE A 68 4.49 7.20 15.45
C PHE A 68 5.73 7.34 16.34
N CYS A 69 6.75 6.52 16.12
CA CYS A 69 8.09 6.78 16.63
C CYS A 69 8.75 7.91 15.82
N ASP A 70 9.85 8.51 16.32
CA ASP A 70 10.51 9.66 15.69
C ASP A 70 10.83 9.45 14.19
N SER A 71 11.43 8.31 13.83
CA SER A 71 11.75 8.01 12.43
C SER A 71 10.51 7.85 11.56
N CYS A 72 9.46 7.21 12.08
CA CYS A 72 8.21 7.05 11.34
C CYS A 72 7.45 8.37 11.22
N GLU A 73 7.49 9.25 12.22
CA GLU A 73 6.91 10.59 12.19
C GLU A 73 7.54 11.42 11.06
N LYS A 74 8.88 11.47 11.00
CA LYS A 74 9.60 12.19 9.94
C LYS A 74 9.23 11.66 8.55
N LEU A 75 9.19 10.34 8.40
CA LEU A 75 8.83 9.72 7.14
C LEU A 75 7.37 10.03 6.75
N THR A 76 6.42 9.88 7.66
CA THR A 76 5.00 10.11 7.34
C THR A 76 4.71 11.58 7.04
N LYS A 77 5.42 12.52 7.67
CA LYS A 77 5.34 13.96 7.33
C LYS A 77 5.78 14.25 5.90
N VAL A 78 6.89 13.67 5.45
CA VAL A 78 7.37 13.82 4.06
C VAL A 78 6.36 13.27 3.04
N LEU A 79 5.61 12.24 3.43
CA LEU A 79 4.67 11.53 2.56
C LEU A 79 3.24 12.07 2.60
N ALA A 80 2.97 13.02 3.48
CA ALA A 80 1.64 13.58 3.62
C ALA A 80 1.20 14.27 2.31
N PRO A 81 -0.09 14.16 1.91
CA PRO A 81 -1.18 13.53 2.63
C PRO A 81 -1.25 12.01 2.39
N MET A 82 -1.48 11.24 3.45
CA MET A 82 -1.65 9.79 3.36
C MET A 82 -2.51 9.24 4.50
N ILE A 83 -2.86 7.95 4.41
CA ILE A 83 -3.50 7.21 5.51
C ILE A 83 -2.64 6.02 5.94
N VAL A 84 -2.56 5.80 7.25
CA VAL A 84 -1.82 4.69 7.87
C VAL A 84 -2.80 3.76 8.57
N PRO A 85 -2.84 2.46 8.26
CA PRO A 85 -3.73 1.52 8.95
C PRO A 85 -3.38 1.45 10.44
N VAL A 86 -4.40 1.52 11.29
CA VAL A 86 -4.26 1.27 12.73
C VAL A 86 -4.47 -0.23 12.97
N PRO A 87 -3.48 -0.94 13.55
CA PRO A 87 -3.60 -2.37 13.81
C PRO A 87 -4.79 -2.70 14.72
N LEU A 88 -5.46 -3.83 14.46
CA LEU A 88 -6.66 -4.27 15.21
C LEU A 88 -6.43 -4.49 16.71
N ASP A 89 -5.19 -4.80 17.09
CA ASP A 89 -4.71 -4.98 18.47
C ASP A 89 -4.25 -3.68 19.14
N HIS A 90 -4.25 -2.56 18.43
CA HIS A 90 -3.72 -1.32 19.00
C HIS A 90 -4.77 -0.62 19.87
N GLY A 91 -4.35 -0.05 21.01
CA GLY A 91 -5.20 0.77 21.88
C GLY A 91 -5.93 1.92 21.17
N ILE A 92 -5.32 2.50 20.12
CA ILE A 92 -5.96 3.51 19.26
C ILE A 92 -7.15 2.92 18.49
N TYR A 93 -7.04 1.68 18.01
CA TYR A 93 -8.14 0.99 17.35
C TYR A 93 -9.29 0.81 18.34
N THR A 94 -8.98 0.30 19.54
CA THR A 94 -9.96 0.07 20.62
C THR A 94 -10.67 1.36 21.04
N ASP A 95 -9.94 2.45 21.27
CA ASP A 95 -10.50 3.77 21.64
C ASP A 95 -11.48 4.29 20.57
N ILE A 96 -11.06 4.30 19.31
CA ILE A 96 -11.89 4.83 18.21
C ILE A 96 -13.08 3.90 17.92
N ALA A 97 -12.89 2.58 17.92
CA ALA A 97 -13.97 1.62 17.73
C ALA A 97 -15.02 1.73 18.85
N ASN A 98 -14.57 1.86 20.10
CA ASN A 98 -15.47 2.07 21.23
C ASN A 98 -16.21 3.40 21.12
N GLN A 99 -15.54 4.48 20.71
CA GLN A 99 -16.21 5.75 20.43
C GLN A 99 -17.29 5.58 19.35
N PHE A 100 -17.00 4.87 18.26
CA PHE A 100 -17.96 4.62 17.19
C PHE A 100 -19.20 3.87 17.70
N LEU A 101 -18.98 2.77 18.43
CA LEU A 101 -20.04 1.92 18.98
C LEU A 101 -20.90 2.68 19.99
N LYS A 102 -20.28 3.35 20.97
CA LYS A 102 -21.01 4.09 22.03
C LYS A 102 -21.77 5.31 21.50
N SER A 103 -21.30 5.89 20.39
CA SER A 103 -21.95 7.03 19.75
C SER A 103 -22.93 6.61 18.65
N TRP A 104 -23.22 5.31 18.50
CA TRP A 104 -24.28 4.85 17.62
C TRP A 104 -25.63 4.98 18.33
N GLN A 105 -26.45 5.92 17.86
CA GLN A 105 -27.69 6.31 18.55
C GLN A 105 -28.94 6.09 17.68
N HIS A 106 -28.79 5.58 16.46
CA HIS A 106 -29.94 5.17 15.65
C HIS A 106 -30.49 3.83 16.16
N PRO A 107 -31.81 3.58 16.02
CA PRO A 107 -32.43 2.32 16.44
C PRO A 107 -32.01 1.13 15.56
N THR A 108 -31.25 1.37 14.48
CA THR A 108 -30.72 0.33 13.61
C THR A 108 -29.53 -0.37 14.25
N THR A 109 -29.28 -1.62 13.84
CA THR A 109 -28.11 -2.38 14.27
C THR A 109 -26.82 -1.63 13.97
N CYS A 110 -25.97 -1.46 14.99
CA CYS A 110 -24.67 -0.82 14.84
C CYS A 110 -23.77 -1.61 13.89
N PRO A 111 -23.26 -1.00 12.79
CA PRO A 111 -22.36 -1.67 11.88
C PRO A 111 -21.04 -2.07 12.53
N LYS A 112 -20.46 -3.16 12.07
CA LYS A 112 -19.12 -3.58 12.50
C LYS A 112 -18.05 -2.66 11.91
N VAL A 113 -17.14 -2.16 12.77
CA VAL A 113 -15.91 -1.47 12.33
C VAL A 113 -15.00 -2.48 11.64
N GLN A 114 -14.72 -2.26 10.35
CA GLN A 114 -13.89 -3.15 9.52
C GLN A 114 -12.40 -2.80 9.57
N ALA A 115 -12.08 -1.50 9.56
CA ALA A 115 -10.73 -0.97 9.60
C ALA A 115 -10.73 0.47 10.12
N ILE A 116 -9.62 0.87 10.74
CA ILE A 116 -9.37 2.25 11.17
C ILE A 116 -8.05 2.69 10.54
N TYR A 117 -8.01 3.92 10.04
CA TYR A 117 -6.81 4.51 9.48
C TYR A 117 -6.52 5.86 10.14
N LYS A 118 -5.26 6.07 10.53
CA LYS A 118 -4.76 7.36 10.95
C LYS A 118 -4.47 8.20 9.70
N ILE A 119 -5.19 9.30 9.55
CA ILE A 119 -4.89 10.31 8.53
C ILE A 119 -3.64 11.09 8.97
N VAL A 120 -2.67 11.16 8.04
CA VAL A 120 -1.49 12.01 8.13
C VAL A 120 -1.70 13.17 7.17
N THR A 121 -1.91 14.34 7.75
CA THR A 121 -2.23 15.58 7.05
C THR A 121 -0.92 16.33 6.74
N ARG A 122 -0.90 17.11 5.66
CA ARG A 122 0.24 17.98 5.35
C ARG A 122 0.50 18.98 6.47
N GLU A 123 1.76 19.34 6.67
CA GLU A 123 2.17 20.25 7.76
C GLU A 123 1.49 21.62 7.64
N ASP A 124 1.44 22.21 6.44
CA ASP A 124 0.82 23.52 6.19
C ASP A 124 -0.68 23.57 6.54
N VAL A 125 -1.38 22.45 6.36
CA VAL A 125 -2.79 22.31 6.75
C VAL A 125 -2.93 22.17 8.27
N LEU A 126 -2.03 21.41 8.90
CA LEU A 126 -2.01 21.21 10.34
C LEU A 126 -1.65 22.52 11.08
N GLU A 127 -0.73 23.30 10.54
CA GLU A 127 -0.35 24.63 11.04
C GLU A 127 -1.55 25.58 11.04
N LYS A 128 -2.31 25.65 9.95
CA LYS A 128 -3.54 26.47 9.87
C LYS A 128 -4.56 26.07 10.93
N TYR A 129 -4.78 24.76 11.12
CA TYR A 129 -5.68 24.26 12.17
C TYR A 129 -5.19 24.63 13.57
N ASN A 130 -3.90 24.44 13.83
CA ASN A 130 -3.31 24.77 15.12
C ASN A 130 -3.37 26.27 15.40
N ALA A 131 -3.04 27.12 14.42
CA ALA A 131 -3.14 28.57 14.55
C ALA A 131 -4.56 29.02 14.94
N TYR A 132 -5.59 28.48 14.28
CA TYR A 132 -6.98 28.75 14.66
C TYR A 132 -7.29 28.28 16.08
N ARG A 133 -6.87 27.06 16.45
CA ARG A 133 -7.08 26.50 17.79
C ARG A 133 -6.36 27.31 18.89
N HIS A 134 -5.17 27.83 18.60
CA HIS A 134 -4.43 28.74 19.46
C HIS A 134 -5.17 30.07 19.64
N ALA A 135 -5.73 30.63 18.56
CA ALA A 135 -6.52 31.85 18.64
C ALA A 135 -7.80 31.66 19.48
N VAL A 136 -8.50 30.52 19.33
CA VAL A 136 -9.66 30.15 20.17
C VAL A 136 -9.26 30.05 21.65
N GLU A 137 -8.14 29.39 21.94
CA GLU A 137 -7.64 29.29 23.32
C GLU A 137 -7.30 30.66 23.90
N ALA A 138 -6.60 31.51 23.14
CA ALA A 138 -6.22 32.84 23.59
C ALA A 138 -7.42 33.73 23.94
N ARG A 139 -8.54 33.59 23.22
CA ARG A 139 -9.78 34.35 23.50
C ARG A 139 -10.53 33.91 24.74
N SER A 140 -10.41 32.65 25.17
CA SER A 140 -11.38 32.05 26.11
C SER A 140 -10.78 31.13 27.18
N GLY A 141 -9.47 30.90 27.16
CA GLY A 141 -8.71 30.21 28.22
C GLY A 141 -9.31 28.86 28.64
N PHE A 142 -9.67 27.99 27.70
CA PHE A 142 -10.34 26.72 28.00
C PHE A 142 -9.46 25.77 28.83
N ALA A 143 -8.17 25.70 28.56
CA ALA A 143 -7.23 24.85 29.28
C ALA A 143 -7.13 25.22 30.77
N SER A 144 -7.17 26.52 31.08
CA SER A 144 -7.16 27.00 32.48
C SER A 144 -8.39 26.58 33.27
N ARG A 145 -9.51 26.29 32.58
CA ARG A 145 -10.77 25.80 33.15
C ARG A 145 -10.89 24.28 33.13
N GLY A 146 -9.78 23.56 32.91
CA GLY A 146 -9.74 22.09 32.88
C GLY A 146 -10.32 21.46 31.62
N MET A 147 -10.63 22.26 30.59
CA MET A 147 -11.09 21.74 29.29
C MET A 147 -9.90 21.45 28.36
N THR A 148 -10.14 20.80 27.23
CA THR A 148 -9.10 20.62 26.21
C THR A 148 -8.72 21.97 25.59
N PHE A 149 -7.43 22.14 25.26
CA PHE A 149 -6.91 23.36 24.64
C PHE A 149 -7.67 23.70 23.35
N GLY A 150 -8.30 24.88 23.30
CA GLY A 150 -9.17 25.38 22.25
C GLY A 150 -10.58 24.76 22.24
N ASN A 151 -11.00 24.15 23.35
CA ASN A 151 -12.18 23.27 23.44
C ASN A 151 -12.24 22.29 22.25
N GLN A 152 -11.15 21.56 22.06
CA GLN A 152 -11.01 20.62 20.96
C GLN A 152 -11.87 19.37 21.22
N LEU A 153 -12.78 19.07 20.29
CA LEU A 153 -13.71 17.95 20.36
C LEU A 153 -13.44 16.94 19.24
N ARG A 154 -13.59 15.65 19.54
CA ARG A 154 -13.61 14.59 18.50
C ARG A 154 -15.04 14.45 17.96
N ARG A 155 -15.23 14.65 16.66
CA ARG A 155 -16.54 14.61 16.01
C ARG A 155 -16.52 13.80 14.71
N TRP A 156 -17.60 13.10 14.45
CA TRP A 156 -17.81 12.30 13.24
C TRP A 156 -18.29 13.16 12.08
N HIS A 157 -17.82 12.85 10.87
CA HIS A 157 -18.27 13.47 9.63
C HIS A 157 -18.45 12.39 8.56
N GLY A 158 -19.62 12.38 7.92
CA GLY A 158 -19.92 11.55 6.76
C GLY A 158 -19.84 12.37 5.48
N THR A 159 -19.33 11.77 4.42
CA THR A 159 -19.13 12.43 3.13
C THR A 159 -19.20 11.42 1.98
N ASP A 160 -19.09 11.90 0.75
CA ASP A 160 -19.11 11.07 -0.45
C ASP A 160 -17.75 10.43 -0.71
N ARG A 161 -17.79 9.14 -1.06
CA ARG A 161 -16.62 8.35 -1.43
C ARG A 161 -16.80 7.77 -2.82
N HIS A 162 -16.02 8.27 -3.79
CA HIS A 162 -16.01 7.82 -5.19
C HIS A 162 -14.99 6.70 -5.47
N CYS A 163 -14.23 6.25 -4.47
CA CYS A 163 -13.23 5.21 -4.65
C CYS A 163 -13.33 4.16 -3.54
N LYS A 164 -12.41 3.19 -3.55
CA LYS A 164 -12.36 2.13 -2.54
C LYS A 164 -11.27 2.39 -1.49
N ILE A 165 -10.93 3.66 -1.23
CA ILE A 165 -9.97 4.00 -0.17
C ILE A 165 -10.47 3.48 1.17
N GLY A 166 -9.58 2.81 1.90
CA GLY A 166 -9.86 2.11 3.15
C GLY A 166 -10.31 0.65 2.97
N ASP A 167 -10.79 0.23 1.80
CA ASP A 167 -11.25 -1.14 1.58
C ASP A 167 -10.06 -2.09 1.42
N ASN A 168 -10.03 -3.17 2.20
CA ASN A 168 -9.05 -4.26 2.07
C ASN A 168 -7.58 -3.76 1.94
N GLY A 169 -7.20 -2.74 2.71
CA GLY A 169 -5.84 -2.19 2.71
C GLY A 169 -5.52 -1.19 1.60
N LYS A 170 -6.50 -0.78 0.79
CA LYS A 170 -6.32 0.29 -0.20
C LYS A 170 -6.09 1.63 0.49
N THR A 171 -4.95 2.26 0.23
CA THR A 171 -4.53 3.51 0.89
C THR A 171 -4.28 4.67 -0.07
N ASP A 172 -4.31 4.42 -1.39
CA ASP A 172 -4.06 5.45 -2.39
C ASP A 172 -5.23 6.44 -2.53
N LEU A 173 -4.91 7.73 -2.40
CA LEU A 173 -5.88 8.82 -2.54
C LEU A 173 -6.15 9.13 -4.01
N CYS A 174 -7.37 8.85 -4.48
CA CYS A 174 -7.74 9.11 -5.88
C CYS A 174 -7.79 10.61 -6.24
N GLY A 175 -7.66 10.93 -7.53
CA GLY A 175 -7.72 12.30 -8.07
C GLY A 175 -9.13 12.80 -8.43
N SER A 176 -10.18 11.99 -8.23
CA SER A 176 -11.54 12.35 -8.65
C SER A 176 -12.07 13.57 -7.89
N VAL A 177 -12.58 14.55 -8.64
CA VAL A 177 -13.26 15.75 -8.10
C VAL A 177 -14.53 15.40 -7.33
N HIS A 178 -15.14 14.25 -7.64
CA HIS A 178 -16.34 13.72 -6.98
C HIS A 178 -16.02 12.94 -5.69
N CYS A 179 -14.74 12.73 -5.36
CA CYS A 179 -14.36 12.01 -4.14
C CYS A 179 -14.13 12.98 -2.98
N SER A 180 -15.20 13.46 -2.34
CA SER A 180 -15.14 14.37 -1.19
C SER A 180 -14.25 13.83 -0.06
N LEU A 181 -14.30 12.53 0.23
CA LEU A 181 -13.43 11.89 1.21
C LEU A 181 -11.93 12.08 0.91
N CYS A 182 -11.49 11.77 -0.32
CA CYS A 182 -10.09 11.94 -0.72
C CYS A 182 -9.68 13.41 -0.75
N ARG A 183 -10.57 14.32 -1.17
CA ARG A 183 -10.30 15.77 -1.15
C ARG A 183 -10.10 16.26 0.28
N ILE A 184 -10.97 15.90 1.21
CA ILE A 184 -10.83 16.27 2.63
C ILE A 184 -9.51 15.74 3.21
N ILE A 185 -9.11 14.50 2.89
CA ILE A 185 -7.82 13.96 3.34
C ILE A 185 -6.63 14.74 2.73
N LYS A 186 -6.72 15.15 1.45
CA LYS A 186 -5.64 15.86 0.75
C LYS A 186 -5.47 17.30 1.18
N THR A 187 -6.59 18.04 1.30
CA THR A 187 -6.59 19.51 1.40
C THR A 187 -7.40 20.04 2.58
N SER A 188 -7.87 19.17 3.48
CA SER A 188 -8.81 19.50 4.56
C SER A 188 -10.21 19.89 4.07
N PHE A 189 -11.06 20.29 5.01
CA PHE A 189 -12.41 20.80 4.76
C PHE A 189 -12.37 22.14 4.03
N ASP A 190 -13.29 22.31 3.08
CA ASP A 190 -13.38 23.49 2.22
C ASP A 190 -14.80 24.05 2.30
N MET A 191 -14.93 25.29 2.80
CA MET A 191 -16.21 25.98 2.98
C MET A 191 -16.95 26.21 1.67
N SER A 192 -16.26 26.24 0.52
CA SER A 192 -16.90 26.33 -0.79
C SER A 192 -17.71 25.08 -1.14
N GLN A 193 -17.58 24.00 -0.37
CA GLN A 193 -18.39 22.78 -0.51
C GLN A 193 -19.65 22.78 0.37
N ALA A 194 -19.85 23.79 1.23
CA ALA A 194 -21.02 23.87 2.09
C ALA A 194 -22.31 23.88 1.26
N LYS A 195 -23.35 23.18 1.75
CA LYS A 195 -24.67 23.01 1.10
C LYS A 195 -24.68 22.36 -0.29
N LYS A 196 -23.54 22.07 -0.95
CA LYS A 196 -23.53 21.47 -2.30
C LYS A 196 -24.21 20.10 -2.40
N LYS A 197 -24.21 19.31 -1.33
CA LYS A 197 -24.83 17.97 -1.30
C LYS A 197 -26.35 18.02 -1.06
N THR A 198 -26.80 18.84 -0.13
CA THR A 198 -28.19 18.83 0.36
C THR A 198 -29.00 20.05 -0.08
N GLY A 199 -28.37 21.08 -0.66
CA GLY A 199 -28.98 22.38 -0.94
C GLY A 199 -29.31 23.22 0.32
N TRP A 200 -29.32 22.58 1.49
CA TRP A 200 -29.80 23.16 2.74
C TRP A 200 -28.96 22.70 3.93
N GLY A 201 -28.86 23.53 4.97
CA GLY A 201 -28.19 23.21 6.23
C GLY A 201 -28.92 23.83 7.41
N ARG A 202 -29.10 23.06 8.49
CA ARG A 202 -29.83 23.49 9.71
C ARG A 202 -29.32 24.81 10.28
N PHE A 203 -28.02 25.05 10.19
CA PHE A 203 -27.35 26.23 10.71
C PHE A 203 -26.57 26.95 9.60
N GLY A 204 -27.14 26.96 8.40
CA GLY A 204 -26.58 27.65 7.24
C GLY A 204 -25.28 27.05 6.68
N CYS A 205 -24.41 27.90 6.14
CA CYS A 205 -23.19 27.47 5.47
C CYS A 205 -22.10 27.17 6.51
N GLY A 206 -21.72 25.89 6.66
CA GLY A 206 -20.74 25.47 7.66
C GLY A 206 -20.24 24.05 7.45
N ILE A 207 -19.22 23.67 8.23
CA ILE A 207 -18.72 22.30 8.32
C ILE A 207 -19.52 21.57 9.40
N TYR A 208 -20.39 20.64 8.98
CA TYR A 208 -21.22 19.88 9.90
C TYR A 208 -20.48 18.65 10.42
N THR A 209 -20.43 18.50 11.73
CA THR A 209 -19.90 17.31 12.40
C THR A 209 -20.85 16.89 13.52
N SER A 210 -20.76 15.63 13.95
CA SER A 210 -21.70 15.02 14.89
C SER A 210 -20.97 14.33 16.04
N SER A 211 -21.51 14.41 17.25
CA SER A 211 -21.08 13.54 18.35
C SER A 211 -21.57 12.10 18.15
N ALA A 212 -22.70 11.90 17.46
CA ALA A 212 -23.26 10.60 17.12
C ALA A 212 -22.71 10.07 15.79
N SER A 213 -22.10 8.87 15.81
CA SER A 213 -21.57 8.18 14.62
C SER A 213 -22.68 7.81 13.64
N SER A 214 -23.83 7.39 14.18
CA SER A 214 -25.00 7.01 13.39
C SER A 214 -25.55 8.19 12.59
N LYS A 215 -25.56 9.40 13.17
CA LYS A 215 -25.99 10.61 12.47
C LYS A 215 -25.03 11.03 11.36
N ALA A 216 -23.72 10.90 11.58
CA ALA A 216 -22.74 11.14 10.54
C ALA A 216 -22.86 10.11 9.40
N ASN A 217 -23.22 8.86 9.71
CA ASN A 217 -23.42 7.79 8.74
C ASN A 217 -24.57 8.08 7.74
N ASP A 218 -25.60 8.86 8.11
CA ASP A 218 -26.64 9.33 7.18
C ASP A 218 -26.04 10.07 5.97
N TYR A 219 -24.90 10.73 6.16
CA TYR A 219 -24.23 11.52 5.13
C TYR A 219 -23.07 10.78 4.45
N SER A 220 -22.79 9.54 4.85
CA SER A 220 -21.79 8.69 4.21
C SER A 220 -22.38 7.94 3.02
N THR A 221 -21.94 8.30 1.82
CA THR A 221 -22.40 7.70 0.56
C THR A 221 -21.24 7.13 -0.25
N ASN A 222 -21.40 5.92 -0.78
CA ASN A 222 -20.47 5.34 -1.75
C ASN A 222 -21.00 5.66 -3.17
N LEU A 223 -20.23 6.39 -3.98
CA LEU A 223 -20.57 6.66 -5.37
C LEU A 223 -20.12 5.51 -6.31
N VAL A 224 -19.35 4.56 -5.79
CA VAL A 224 -18.97 3.31 -6.45
C VAL A 224 -19.32 2.12 -5.55
N PRO A 225 -19.74 0.95 -6.08
CA PRO A 225 -20.13 -0.18 -5.25
C PRO A 225 -19.03 -0.65 -4.28
N SER A 226 -19.35 -0.64 -2.99
CA SER A 226 -18.52 -1.16 -1.91
C SER A 226 -19.41 -1.67 -0.76
N THR A 227 -18.98 -2.77 -0.14
CA THR A 227 -19.63 -3.34 1.04
C THR A 227 -19.30 -2.58 2.33
N TRP A 228 -18.35 -1.63 2.29
CA TRP A 228 -17.91 -0.84 3.43
C TRP A 228 -18.36 0.61 3.27
N LYS A 229 -18.69 1.29 4.37
CA LYS A 229 -18.87 2.75 4.41
C LYS A 229 -17.67 3.41 5.10
N ALA A 230 -17.45 4.69 4.84
CA ALA A 230 -16.33 5.44 5.40
C ALA A 230 -16.82 6.67 6.17
N LEU A 231 -16.32 6.84 7.39
CA LEU A 231 -16.51 8.05 8.20
C LEU A 231 -15.17 8.66 8.55
N LEU A 232 -15.17 9.99 8.67
CA LEU A 232 -14.06 10.75 9.23
C LEU A 232 -14.31 10.99 10.72
N LEU A 233 -13.28 10.80 11.55
CA LEU A 233 -13.24 11.28 12.93
C LEU A 233 -12.29 12.48 12.98
N ALA A 234 -12.84 13.68 13.12
CA ALA A 234 -12.11 14.94 13.07
C ALA A 234 -11.89 15.52 14.46
N TYR A 235 -10.77 16.24 14.62
CA TYR A 235 -10.60 17.18 15.73
C TYR A 235 -11.21 18.53 15.34
N VAL A 236 -12.13 19.03 16.14
CA VAL A 236 -12.86 20.28 15.91
C VAL A 236 -12.52 21.24 17.05
N ALA A 237 -11.90 22.38 16.75
CA ALA A 237 -11.72 23.44 17.73
C ALA A 237 -13.07 24.16 17.90
N ALA A 238 -13.91 23.65 18.80
CA ALA A 238 -15.29 24.11 18.92
C ALA A 238 -15.39 25.47 19.62
N GLY A 239 -14.39 25.81 20.44
CA GLY A 239 -14.39 27.04 21.21
C GLY A 239 -15.67 27.22 22.02
N LYS A 240 -16.19 28.44 22.08
CA LYS A 240 -17.49 28.73 22.68
C LYS A 240 -18.58 28.42 21.65
N SER A 241 -19.51 27.52 21.99
CA SER A 241 -20.61 27.11 21.09
C SER A 241 -21.92 27.80 21.46
N ALA A 242 -22.55 28.47 20.49
CA ALA A 242 -23.91 29.00 20.63
C ALA A 242 -24.93 27.86 20.52
N GLU A 243 -25.95 27.85 21.37
CA GLU A 243 -26.97 26.81 21.37
C GLU A 243 -28.22 27.24 20.64
N TYR A 244 -28.76 26.32 19.83
CA TYR A 244 -30.01 26.52 19.11
C TYR A 244 -30.91 25.30 19.24
N THR A 245 -32.16 25.54 19.61
CA THR A 245 -33.25 24.55 19.60
C THR A 245 -34.05 24.57 18.29
N VAL A 246 -33.90 25.64 17.50
CA VAL A 246 -34.58 25.86 16.21
C VAL A 246 -33.55 26.01 15.08
N ASN A 247 -33.91 25.59 13.87
CA ASN A 247 -33.04 25.75 12.70
C ASN A 247 -32.75 27.23 12.40
N GLN A 248 -31.51 27.52 12.02
CA GLN A 248 -31.00 28.84 11.61
C GLN A 248 -30.34 28.75 10.22
N PRO A 249 -31.12 28.48 9.14
CA PRO A 249 -30.56 28.12 7.82
C PRO A 249 -29.84 29.27 7.09
N LEU A 250 -29.98 30.50 7.59
CA LEU A 250 -29.39 31.71 7.02
C LEU A 250 -28.04 32.10 7.65
N LEU A 251 -27.56 31.37 8.66
CA LEU A 251 -26.25 31.66 9.26
C LEU A 251 -25.11 31.49 8.24
N THR A 252 -24.23 32.49 8.20
CA THR A 252 -22.99 32.49 7.41
C THR A 252 -21.75 32.42 8.30
N GLN A 253 -21.90 32.73 9.59
CA GLN A 253 -20.88 32.66 10.63
C GLN A 253 -21.54 32.43 12.01
N PRO A 254 -20.79 31.96 13.02
CA PRO A 254 -21.29 31.92 14.40
C PRO A 254 -21.71 33.32 14.89
N PRO A 255 -22.61 33.42 15.88
CA PRO A 255 -22.93 34.69 16.52
C PRO A 255 -21.69 35.36 17.14
N ALA A 256 -21.77 36.67 17.36
CA ALA A 256 -20.72 37.41 18.06
C ALA A 256 -20.33 36.72 19.37
N ASP A 257 -19.04 36.70 19.67
CA ASP A 257 -18.43 36.03 20.83
C ASP A 257 -18.52 34.49 20.84
N PHE A 258 -19.00 33.85 19.77
CA PHE A 258 -19.00 32.40 19.63
C PHE A 258 -18.10 31.93 18.47
N ASP A 259 -17.52 30.74 18.62
CA ASP A 259 -16.65 30.11 17.63
C ASP A 259 -17.39 29.03 16.82
N SER A 260 -18.52 28.55 17.32
CA SER A 260 -19.33 27.51 16.69
C SER A 260 -20.79 27.55 17.12
N VAL A 261 -21.62 26.71 16.50
CA VAL A 261 -23.03 26.53 16.85
C VAL A 261 -23.31 25.06 17.14
N ARG A 262 -24.21 24.76 18.08
CA ARG A 262 -24.65 23.40 18.41
C ARG A 262 -26.17 23.33 18.58
N SER A 263 -26.72 22.18 18.25
CA SER A 263 -28.13 21.88 18.52
C SER A 263 -28.27 21.25 19.90
N THR A 264 -29.26 21.69 20.67
CA THR A 264 -29.71 21.02 21.89
C THR A 264 -31.14 20.50 21.67
N SER A 265 -31.38 19.22 21.94
CA SER A 265 -32.71 18.61 21.78
C SER A 265 -33.58 18.88 23.01
N SER A 266 -34.78 19.42 22.82
CA SER A 266 -35.82 19.57 23.85
C SER A 266 -36.64 18.27 24.11
N SER A 267 -35.99 17.10 24.09
CA SER A 267 -36.64 15.80 24.32
C SER A 267 -36.19 15.23 25.68
N PRO A 268 -37.01 14.42 26.42
CA PRO A 268 -36.67 13.91 27.76
C PRO A 268 -35.45 12.98 27.81
N PHE A 269 -34.78 12.73 26.68
CA PHE A 269 -33.48 12.12 26.65
C PHE A 269 -32.43 13.13 27.13
N LYS A 270 -32.06 12.94 28.41
CA LYS A 270 -30.96 13.57 29.17
C LYS A 270 -29.93 14.30 28.29
N PRO A 271 -29.56 15.57 28.60
CA PRO A 271 -28.48 16.27 27.91
C PRO A 271 -27.23 15.39 27.90
N TYR A 272 -26.67 15.15 26.71
CA TYR A 272 -25.49 14.32 26.51
C TYR A 272 -24.32 14.93 27.28
N SER A 273 -23.91 14.27 28.37
CA SER A 273 -22.76 14.71 29.15
C SER A 273 -21.49 14.58 28.33
N ASP A 274 -20.74 15.68 28.19
CA ASP A 274 -19.37 15.73 27.65
C ASP A 274 -18.34 15.04 28.59
N SER A 275 -18.80 14.13 29.47
CA SER A 275 -18.03 13.56 30.58
C SER A 275 -17.17 12.34 30.22
N TYR A 276 -16.76 12.18 28.95
CA TYR A 276 -15.96 11.03 28.52
C TYR A 276 -14.50 11.40 28.31
N PHE A 277 -13.86 11.88 29.39
CA PHE A 277 -12.42 12.04 29.49
C PHE A 277 -11.88 10.97 30.44
N LEU A 278 -11.14 9.98 29.92
CA LEU A 278 -10.17 9.27 30.77
C LEU A 278 -8.94 10.18 30.86
N PRO A 279 -8.46 10.54 32.07
CA PRO A 279 -7.23 11.31 32.21
C PRO A 279 -6.07 10.50 31.64
N ILE A 280 -5.32 11.11 30.72
CA ILE A 280 -3.99 10.64 30.34
C ILE A 280 -3.17 10.61 31.64
N LYS A 281 -2.78 9.42 32.10
CA LYS A 281 -1.86 9.28 33.23
C LYS A 281 -0.63 10.14 32.92
N LYS A 282 -0.30 11.06 33.83
CA LYS A 282 0.91 11.90 33.76
C LYS A 282 2.12 10.99 33.54
N SER A 283 2.69 11.05 32.34
CA SER A 283 4.05 10.59 32.09
C SER A 283 4.99 11.65 32.65
N LEU A 284 5.92 11.22 33.51
CA LEU A 284 7.05 11.99 34.01
C LEU A 284 7.91 12.47 32.82
N ALA A 285 7.66 13.69 32.37
CA ALA A 285 8.56 14.40 31.47
C ALA A 285 8.50 15.91 31.78
N SER A 286 8.83 16.25 33.02
CA SER A 286 9.33 17.57 33.38
C SER A 286 10.81 17.42 33.68
N LEU A 287 11.68 17.85 32.76
CA LEU A 287 12.93 18.58 33.02
C LEU A 287 13.79 18.62 31.74
N LEU A 288 14.40 19.80 31.50
CA LEU A 288 15.51 20.08 30.55
C LEU A 288 15.09 20.17 29.06
N LEU A 289 15.47 21.16 28.26
CA LEU A 289 16.40 22.28 28.40
C LEU A 289 16.07 23.34 27.34
N ARG A 290 16.40 24.59 27.67
CA ARG A 290 16.38 25.76 26.78
C ARG A 290 17.40 25.56 25.64
N GLY A 291 17.04 26.03 24.44
CA GLY A 291 17.96 26.11 23.31
C GLY A 291 17.47 27.13 22.30
N HIS A 292 18.06 28.32 22.34
CA HIS A 292 17.95 29.35 21.30
C HIS A 292 18.48 28.81 19.97
N TRP A 293 17.75 29.01 18.87
CA TRP A 293 18.32 29.10 17.53
C TRP A 293 17.66 30.25 16.78
N SER A 294 18.48 31.22 16.37
CA SER A 294 18.11 32.36 15.55
C SER A 294 18.79 32.26 14.19
N LEU A 295 18.03 32.67 13.17
CA LEU A 295 18.43 33.36 11.93
C LEU A 295 19.28 32.59 10.89
N HIS A 296 18.71 32.35 9.70
CA HIS A 296 18.79 33.26 8.53
C HIS A 296 18.35 32.48 7.27
N HIS A 297 17.33 32.99 6.57
CA HIS A 297 17.02 32.55 5.22
C HIS A 297 17.74 33.47 4.23
N SER A 298 18.49 32.89 3.31
CA SER A 298 18.89 33.52 2.05
C SER A 298 18.51 32.56 0.93
N ALA A 299 17.65 33.02 0.02
CA ALA A 299 17.49 32.40 -1.31
C ALA A 299 18.78 32.67 -2.13
N PRO A 300 19.19 31.83 -3.11
CA PRO A 300 18.48 31.84 -4.40
C PRO A 300 18.57 30.56 -5.29
N SER A 301 17.69 30.58 -6.30
CA SER A 301 17.88 30.14 -7.71
C SER A 301 17.78 28.67 -8.14
N CYS A 302 17.08 28.52 -9.27
CA CYS A 302 16.81 27.32 -10.06
C CYS A 302 18.07 26.63 -10.58
N SER A 303 18.28 25.38 -10.17
CA SER A 303 18.88 24.27 -10.94
C SER A 303 18.68 22.96 -10.15
N PRO A 304 18.36 21.82 -10.77
CA PRO A 304 18.12 20.58 -10.04
C PRO A 304 19.46 20.00 -9.53
N PRO A 305 19.65 19.70 -8.23
CA PRO A 305 20.94 19.23 -7.76
C PRO A 305 21.06 17.71 -7.88
N GLU A 306 22.06 17.26 -8.66
CA GLU A 306 22.58 15.88 -8.69
C GLU A 306 22.90 15.32 -7.28
N ARG A 307 23.08 16.18 -6.26
CA ARG A 307 23.37 15.78 -4.87
C ARG A 307 22.25 15.00 -4.17
N THR A 308 20.99 15.15 -4.60
CA THR A 308 19.86 14.41 -3.99
C THR A 308 19.93 12.90 -4.29
N TYR A 309 20.56 12.52 -5.41
CA TYR A 309 20.76 11.12 -5.80
C TYR A 309 21.86 10.41 -5.00
N GLN A 310 22.88 11.12 -4.50
CA GLN A 310 23.97 10.50 -3.74
C GLN A 310 23.59 10.23 -2.27
N LEU A 311 22.83 11.14 -1.63
CA LEU A 311 22.38 10.96 -0.24
C LEU A 311 21.29 9.87 -0.10
N THR A 312 20.48 9.65 -1.13
CA THR A 312 19.45 8.59 -1.15
C THR A 312 20.03 7.19 -1.39
N GLN A 313 21.17 7.06 -2.08
CA GLN A 313 21.87 5.79 -2.22
C GLN A 313 22.60 5.36 -0.93
N ALA A 314 23.09 6.29 -0.13
CA ALA A 314 23.74 5.97 1.15
C ALA A 314 22.76 5.38 2.18
N ALA A 315 21.50 5.83 2.20
CA ALA A 315 20.43 5.25 3.03
C ALA A 315 20.00 3.84 2.59
N LEU A 316 20.40 3.44 1.37
CA LEU A 316 20.20 2.11 0.80
C LEU A 316 21.48 1.29 0.78
N ALA A 317 22.59 1.74 1.37
CA ALA A 317 23.77 0.90 1.52
C ALA A 317 23.34 -0.37 2.25
N PRO A 318 23.24 -1.53 1.56
CA PRO A 318 23.17 -2.76 2.31
C PRO A 318 24.51 -2.81 3.05
N THR A 319 24.50 -3.16 4.34
CA THR A 319 25.61 -3.96 4.85
C THR A 319 25.75 -5.12 3.87
N SER A 320 26.74 -4.99 2.96
CA SER A 320 27.12 -5.92 1.90
C SER A 320 26.04 -6.95 1.54
N LEU A 321 25.28 -6.73 0.45
CA LEU A 321 24.54 -7.82 -0.18
C LEU A 321 25.53 -8.97 -0.44
N PRO A 322 25.26 -10.21 0.00
CA PRO A 322 26.17 -11.31 -0.24
C PRO A 322 26.33 -11.49 -1.74
N ARG A 323 27.59 -11.48 -2.21
CA ARG A 323 27.95 -11.90 -3.56
C ARG A 323 27.24 -13.22 -3.88
N SER A 324 26.62 -13.27 -5.06
CA SER A 324 26.28 -14.55 -5.68
C SER A 324 27.55 -15.39 -5.76
N GLY A 325 27.59 -16.49 -5.00
CA GLY A 325 28.62 -17.52 -5.13
C GLY A 325 29.72 -17.58 -4.07
N LEU A 326 29.51 -17.17 -2.82
CA LEU A 326 30.45 -17.49 -1.73
C LEU A 326 29.80 -18.31 -0.60
N LYS A 327 30.52 -19.35 -0.21
CA LYS A 327 30.16 -20.47 0.67
C LYS A 327 29.51 -20.03 1.99
N MET A 328 28.43 -20.73 2.31
CA MET A 328 27.83 -20.95 3.63
C MET A 328 28.55 -20.30 4.83
N SER A 329 28.18 -19.07 5.19
CA SER A 329 28.29 -18.68 6.59
C SER A 329 27.28 -19.55 7.35
N GLY A 330 27.72 -20.37 8.29
CA GLY A 330 26.87 -21.23 9.12
C GLY A 330 25.92 -20.47 10.06
N ILE A 331 25.51 -19.26 9.69
CA ILE A 331 24.67 -18.31 10.41
C ILE A 331 23.38 -18.12 9.61
N CYS A 332 22.27 -17.93 10.32
CA CYS A 332 20.95 -17.76 9.74
C CYS A 332 20.86 -16.57 8.77
N ALA A 333 20.28 -16.78 7.59
CA ALA A 333 20.12 -15.75 6.55
C ALA A 333 19.00 -14.72 6.83
N THR A 334 18.38 -14.72 8.01
CA THR A 334 17.37 -13.73 8.41
C THR A 334 18.09 -12.44 8.83
N PRO A 335 17.78 -11.27 8.24
CA PRO A 335 18.50 -10.04 8.56
C PRO A 335 18.39 -9.65 10.04
N GLY A 336 19.53 -9.66 10.74
CA GLY A 336 19.63 -9.35 12.17
C GLY A 336 19.61 -10.56 13.10
N CYS A 337 19.54 -11.79 12.56
CA CYS A 337 19.71 -13.00 13.36
C CYS A 337 21.16 -13.46 13.32
N THR A 338 21.73 -13.72 14.50
CA THR A 338 23.12 -14.21 14.66
C THR A 338 23.19 -15.71 14.97
N ASP A 339 22.05 -16.38 15.05
CA ASP A 339 21.99 -17.81 15.39
C ASP A 339 22.61 -18.67 14.28
N PRO A 340 23.26 -19.80 14.63
CA PRO A 340 23.74 -20.76 13.65
C PRO A 340 22.62 -21.33 12.79
N ALA A 341 22.85 -21.49 11.50
CA ALA A 341 21.88 -22.11 10.61
C ALA A 341 21.66 -23.59 10.97
N PHE A 342 20.44 -24.07 10.80
CA PHE A 342 20.03 -25.40 11.20
C PHE A 342 20.86 -26.46 10.48
N LYS A 343 21.49 -27.36 11.23
CA LYS A 343 22.22 -28.53 10.72
C LYS A 343 21.29 -29.73 10.74
N ASP A 344 21.05 -30.35 9.59
CA ASP A 344 20.24 -31.56 9.52
C ASP A 344 20.99 -32.79 10.06
N ALA A 345 20.28 -33.93 10.19
CA ALA A 345 20.84 -35.17 10.72
C ALA A 345 22.02 -35.71 9.89
N ASN A 346 22.14 -35.32 8.62
CA ASN A 346 23.22 -35.71 7.72
C ASN A 346 24.37 -34.70 7.73
N GLY A 347 24.33 -33.73 8.64
CA GLY A 347 25.34 -32.70 8.81
C GLY A 347 25.29 -31.56 7.80
N ARG A 348 24.26 -31.49 6.93
CA ARG A 348 24.12 -30.39 5.97
C ARG A 348 23.57 -29.17 6.69
N ILE A 349 24.26 -28.05 6.52
CA ILE A 349 23.84 -26.77 7.07
C ILE A 349 22.78 -26.18 6.12
N GLY A 350 21.64 -25.78 6.67
CA GLY A 350 20.59 -25.08 5.95
C GLY A 350 20.87 -23.58 5.81
N LYS A 351 19.89 -22.83 5.30
CA LYS A 351 19.97 -21.35 5.19
C LYS A 351 19.45 -20.61 6.43
N TYR A 352 18.70 -21.29 7.29
CA TYR A 352 17.98 -20.68 8.41
C TYR A 352 18.17 -21.49 9.67
N CYS A 353 18.26 -20.85 10.83
CA CYS A 353 18.39 -21.51 12.13
C CYS A 353 17.12 -22.26 12.56
N ARG A 354 15.94 -21.84 12.08
CA ARG A 354 14.64 -22.45 12.43
C ARG A 354 13.61 -22.34 11.31
N LYS A 355 12.56 -23.16 11.39
CA LYS A 355 11.41 -23.17 10.43
C LYS A 355 10.77 -21.80 10.28
N THR A 356 10.75 -21.00 11.34
CA THR A 356 10.11 -19.67 11.40
C THR A 356 10.85 -18.68 10.49
N HIS A 357 12.18 -18.64 10.58
CA HIS A 357 13.06 -17.88 9.70
C HIS A 357 13.00 -18.34 8.25
N LYS A 358 12.89 -19.65 8.01
CA LYS A 358 12.63 -20.19 6.68
C LYS A 358 11.30 -19.68 6.10
N LEU A 359 10.24 -19.66 6.90
CA LEU A 359 8.93 -19.16 6.47
C LEU A 359 8.94 -17.65 6.21
N LEU A 360 9.62 -16.88 7.06
CA LEU A 360 9.77 -15.44 6.88
C LEU A 360 10.55 -15.10 5.60
N GLY A 361 11.63 -15.82 5.31
CA GLY A 361 12.34 -15.66 4.05
C GLY A 361 11.49 -16.05 2.84
N TYR A 362 10.67 -17.11 2.98
CA TYR A 362 9.79 -17.60 1.94
C TYR A 362 8.60 -16.67 1.64
N ARG A 363 7.90 -16.15 2.65
CA ARG A 363 6.63 -15.40 2.48
C ARG A 363 6.68 -13.94 2.90
N GLY A 364 7.74 -13.51 3.57
CA GLY A 364 7.86 -12.15 4.08
C GLY A 364 8.19 -11.13 2.99
N CYS A 365 8.34 -9.88 3.44
CA CYS A 365 8.76 -8.75 2.63
C CYS A 365 10.07 -9.05 1.89
N ILE A 366 10.06 -8.89 0.56
CA ILE A 366 11.23 -9.20 -0.26
C ILE A 366 12.42 -8.25 0.00
N LEU A 367 12.15 -7.02 0.47
CA LEU A 367 13.17 -6.02 0.74
C LEU A 367 13.82 -6.21 2.11
N CYS A 368 13.08 -6.01 3.20
CA CYS A 368 13.66 -6.08 4.54
C CYS A 368 13.77 -7.50 5.08
N ARG A 369 12.98 -8.46 4.58
CA ARG A 369 12.88 -9.85 5.08
C ARG A 369 12.65 -9.93 6.60
N ARG A 370 12.01 -8.91 7.14
CA ARG A 370 11.74 -8.70 8.57
C ARG A 370 10.26 -8.45 8.85
N GLY A 371 9.34 -8.74 7.94
CA GLY A 371 7.93 -8.48 8.21
C GLY A 371 7.05 -9.11 7.16
N ASP A 372 5.79 -9.32 7.52
CA ASP A 372 4.80 -9.82 6.58
C ASP A 372 4.54 -8.81 5.47
N LYS A 373 4.10 -9.33 4.32
CA LYS A 373 3.66 -8.51 3.20
C LYS A 373 2.41 -7.73 3.57
N PHE A 374 2.31 -6.50 3.08
CA PHE A 374 1.17 -5.61 3.28
C PHE A 374 0.16 -5.78 2.13
N GLY A 375 -1.02 -6.34 2.41
CA GLY A 375 -2.04 -6.62 1.39
C GLY A 375 -1.47 -7.46 0.24
N ASP A 376 -1.70 -7.00 -1.00
CA ASP A 376 -1.18 -7.65 -2.21
C ASP A 376 0.28 -7.26 -2.54
N SER A 377 0.88 -6.34 -1.77
CA SER A 377 2.26 -5.91 -1.96
C SER A 377 3.25 -7.06 -1.77
N LYS A 378 4.44 -6.93 -2.36
CA LYS A 378 5.59 -7.82 -2.10
C LYS A 378 6.45 -7.32 -0.93
N PHE A 379 6.07 -6.18 -0.36
CA PHE A 379 6.77 -5.50 0.71
C PHE A 379 5.91 -5.44 1.98
N CYS A 380 6.55 -5.28 3.15
CA CYS A 380 5.83 -4.82 4.33
C CYS A 380 5.45 -3.35 4.16
N TYR A 381 4.55 -2.84 4.99
CA TYR A 381 4.01 -1.47 4.86
C TYR A 381 5.11 -0.40 4.70
N THR A 382 6.11 -0.38 5.58
CA THR A 382 7.22 0.58 5.53
C THR A 382 8.06 0.43 4.26
N CYS A 383 8.34 -0.80 3.84
CA CYS A 383 9.12 -1.06 2.64
C CYS A 383 8.34 -0.73 1.36
N ASP A 384 7.01 -0.94 1.35
CA ASP A 384 6.15 -0.58 0.22
C ASP A 384 6.16 0.93 -0.01
N ILE A 385 6.06 1.69 1.07
CA ILE A 385 6.17 3.14 1.06
C ILE A 385 7.56 3.57 0.57
N ALA A 386 8.62 3.02 1.18
CA ALA A 386 9.98 3.40 0.85
C ALA A 386 10.29 3.14 -0.63
N THR A 387 9.86 2.00 -1.18
CA THR A 387 10.09 1.70 -2.60
C THR A 387 9.25 2.57 -3.52
N LYS A 388 8.04 2.97 -3.13
CA LYS A 388 7.22 3.95 -3.87
C LYS A 388 7.85 5.34 -3.93
N VAL A 389 8.53 5.77 -2.86
CA VAL A 389 9.29 7.04 -2.85
C VAL A 389 10.49 6.97 -3.79
N LEU A 390 11.17 5.83 -3.80
CA LEU A 390 12.35 5.61 -4.63
C LEU A 390 12.01 5.28 -6.08
N ALA A 391 10.72 5.15 -6.43
CA ALA A 391 10.31 4.73 -7.76
C ALA A 391 10.73 5.75 -8.85
N PRO A 392 11.18 5.28 -10.03
CA PRO A 392 11.29 3.88 -10.41
C PRO A 392 12.49 3.20 -9.72
N VAL A 393 12.32 1.95 -9.28
CA VAL A 393 13.40 1.16 -8.69
C VAL A 393 13.20 -0.33 -8.96
N ILE A 394 14.30 -1.09 -9.07
CA ILE A 394 14.24 -2.55 -9.05
C ILE A 394 14.71 -3.10 -7.71
N VAL A 395 13.93 -4.00 -7.13
CA VAL A 395 14.25 -4.65 -5.86
C VAL A 395 14.58 -6.13 -6.13
N PRO A 396 15.80 -6.59 -5.81
CA PRO A 396 16.15 -8.01 -5.92
C PRO A 396 15.17 -8.88 -5.12
N VAL A 397 14.66 -9.94 -5.75
CA VAL A 397 13.82 -10.93 -5.08
C VAL A 397 14.72 -12.06 -4.59
N PRO A 398 14.77 -12.34 -3.26
CA PRO A 398 15.57 -13.43 -2.74
C PRO A 398 15.17 -14.78 -3.36
N THR A 399 16.16 -15.61 -3.72
CA THR A 399 15.97 -16.89 -4.41
C THR A 399 15.14 -17.92 -3.63
N ASP A 400 15.02 -17.72 -2.32
CA ASP A 400 14.23 -18.55 -1.42
C ASP A 400 12.86 -17.95 -1.10
N ASN A 401 12.47 -16.84 -1.75
CA ASN A 401 11.15 -16.23 -1.60
C ASN A 401 10.15 -16.84 -2.59
N GLU A 402 8.89 -16.96 -2.17
CA GLU A 402 7.79 -17.48 -2.99
C GLU A 402 7.60 -16.66 -4.28
N THR A 403 7.92 -15.36 -4.26
CA THR A 403 7.86 -14.48 -5.43
C THR A 403 8.88 -14.90 -6.49
N TYR A 404 10.11 -15.26 -6.08
CA TYR A 404 11.14 -15.75 -6.99
C TYR A 404 10.68 -17.04 -7.64
N ASN A 405 10.26 -18.01 -6.83
CA ASN A 405 9.78 -19.31 -7.31
C ASN A 405 8.60 -19.15 -8.27
N ASN A 406 7.66 -18.25 -7.96
CA ASN A 406 6.50 -18.04 -8.82
C ASN A 406 6.87 -17.50 -10.20
N VAL A 407 7.82 -16.56 -10.28
CA VAL A 407 8.31 -15.98 -11.55
C VAL A 407 9.19 -16.98 -12.31
N ALA A 408 10.16 -17.59 -11.63
CA ALA A 408 11.08 -18.56 -12.23
C ALA A 408 10.33 -19.80 -12.75
N ASN A 409 9.37 -20.33 -11.99
CA ASN A 409 8.55 -21.45 -12.44
C ASN A 409 7.66 -21.06 -13.64
N GLN A 410 7.14 -19.82 -13.68
CA GLN A 410 6.42 -19.36 -14.86
C GLN A 410 7.35 -19.32 -16.08
N PHE A 411 8.58 -18.81 -15.92
CA PHE A 411 9.57 -18.74 -17.00
C PHE A 411 9.85 -20.15 -17.57
N GLN A 412 10.15 -21.10 -16.68
CA GLN A 412 10.45 -22.48 -17.05
C GLN A 412 9.26 -23.18 -17.70
N LYS A 413 8.06 -23.09 -17.12
CA LYS A 413 6.85 -23.75 -17.66
C LYS A 413 6.38 -23.17 -18.99
N SER A 414 6.79 -21.94 -19.30
CA SER A 414 6.44 -21.28 -20.56
C SER A 414 7.57 -21.29 -21.58
N TRP A 415 8.66 -22.01 -21.31
CA TRP A 415 9.70 -22.25 -22.30
C TRP A 415 9.24 -23.36 -23.25
N ARG A 416 8.97 -23.01 -24.51
CA ARG A 416 8.37 -23.94 -25.49
C ARG A 416 9.20 -24.13 -26.76
N HIS A 417 10.34 -23.45 -26.87
CA HIS A 417 11.31 -23.75 -27.93
C HIS A 417 11.93 -25.12 -27.67
N PRO A 418 12.35 -25.86 -28.71
CA PRO A 418 12.99 -27.17 -28.58
C PRO A 418 14.40 -27.11 -27.97
N THR A 419 14.88 -25.94 -27.55
CA THR A 419 16.15 -25.76 -26.85
C THR A 419 15.98 -25.99 -25.35
N PRO A 420 17.04 -26.42 -24.63
CA PRO A 420 17.01 -26.47 -23.17
C PRO A 420 16.58 -25.14 -22.56
N CYS A 421 15.70 -25.17 -21.56
CA CYS A 421 15.31 -23.97 -20.84
C CYS A 421 16.51 -23.41 -20.07
N PRO A 422 16.91 -22.14 -20.30
CA PRO A 422 18.00 -21.55 -19.55
C PRO A 422 17.68 -21.43 -18.06
N ARG A 423 18.72 -21.41 -17.24
CA ARG A 423 18.58 -21.23 -15.80
C ARG A 423 18.34 -19.76 -15.48
N VAL A 424 17.33 -19.51 -14.66
CA VAL A 424 17.08 -18.18 -14.07
C VAL A 424 18.13 -17.91 -12.99
N GLN A 425 18.86 -16.80 -13.15
CA GLN A 425 19.93 -16.35 -12.27
C GLN A 425 19.44 -15.35 -11.23
N ALA A 426 18.56 -14.42 -11.64
CA ALA A 426 18.00 -13.43 -10.74
C ALA A 426 16.60 -12.99 -11.18
N VAL A 427 15.79 -12.59 -10.21
CA VAL A 427 14.49 -11.96 -10.42
C VAL A 427 14.47 -10.66 -9.63
N PHE A 428 13.99 -9.59 -10.24
CA PHE A 428 13.78 -8.30 -9.57
C PHE A 428 12.32 -7.89 -9.66
N LYS A 429 11.74 -7.40 -8.57
CA LYS A 429 10.45 -6.70 -8.60
C LYS A 429 10.70 -5.27 -9.06
N ILE A 430 10.05 -4.87 -10.14
CA ILE A 430 10.06 -3.48 -10.60
C ILE A 430 9.02 -2.71 -9.78
N VAL A 431 9.38 -1.57 -9.20
CA VAL A 431 8.43 -0.64 -8.58
C VAL A 431 8.36 0.58 -9.47
N GLU A 432 7.23 0.72 -10.14
CA GLU A 432 6.94 1.80 -11.08
C GLU A 432 6.61 3.11 -10.35
N THR A 433 6.76 4.23 -11.06
CA THR A 433 6.35 5.54 -10.52
C THR A 433 4.85 5.59 -10.29
N LYS A 434 4.41 6.46 -9.37
CA LYS A 434 2.99 6.66 -9.09
C LYS A 434 2.18 6.99 -10.36
N ASN A 435 2.72 7.82 -11.24
CA ASN A 435 2.06 8.20 -12.49
C ASN A 435 1.78 6.98 -13.39
N ILE A 436 2.78 6.11 -13.58
CA ILE A 436 2.63 4.87 -14.37
C ILE A 436 1.59 3.95 -13.72
N SER A 437 1.70 3.75 -12.40
CA SER A 437 0.74 2.90 -11.66
C SER A 437 -0.69 3.44 -11.72
N ASP A 438 -0.87 4.76 -11.59
CA ASP A 438 -2.18 5.41 -11.65
C ASP A 438 -2.82 5.26 -13.03
N LYS A 439 -2.09 5.53 -14.11
CA LYS A 439 -2.58 5.38 -15.49
C LYS A 439 -2.98 3.94 -15.80
N TYR A 440 -2.11 2.98 -15.48
CA TYR A 440 -2.39 1.56 -15.64
C TYR A 440 -3.64 1.11 -14.87
N ASN A 441 -3.75 1.53 -13.60
CA ASN A 441 -4.91 1.19 -12.78
C ASN A 441 -6.20 1.87 -13.26
N ALA A 442 -6.11 3.11 -13.76
CA ALA A 442 -7.25 3.81 -14.35
C ALA A 442 -7.76 3.06 -15.58
N TYR A 443 -6.87 2.70 -16.52
CA TYR A 443 -7.21 1.90 -17.69
C TYR A 443 -7.85 0.55 -17.31
N ARG A 444 -7.22 -0.18 -16.39
CA ARG A 444 -7.75 -1.45 -15.87
C ARG A 444 -9.15 -1.32 -15.28
N ASN A 445 -9.42 -0.24 -14.54
CA ASN A 445 -10.73 0.00 -13.95
C ASN A 445 -11.79 0.34 -15.02
N VAL A 446 -11.43 1.09 -16.07
CA VAL A 446 -12.33 1.37 -17.20
C VAL A 446 -12.69 0.07 -17.92
N VAL A 447 -11.70 -0.78 -18.24
CA VAL A 447 -11.94 -2.08 -18.88
C VAL A 447 -12.77 -2.99 -17.98
N GLU A 448 -12.50 -3.04 -16.67
CA GLU A 448 -13.32 -3.78 -15.71
C GLU A 448 -14.77 -3.28 -15.67
N GLY A 449 -14.99 -1.97 -15.68
CA GLY A 449 -16.33 -1.39 -15.68
C GLY A 449 -17.16 -1.76 -16.90
N ARG A 450 -16.52 -1.94 -18.06
CA ARG A 450 -17.18 -2.37 -19.32
C ARG A 450 -17.40 -3.88 -19.38
N GLY A 451 -16.44 -4.68 -18.90
CA GLY A 451 -16.42 -6.13 -19.12
C GLY A 451 -16.84 -7.00 -17.93
N ALA A 452 -16.93 -6.44 -16.72
CA ALA A 452 -17.29 -7.15 -15.48
C ALA A 452 -16.52 -8.49 -15.33
N PHE A 453 -15.19 -8.47 -15.45
CA PHE A 453 -14.40 -9.70 -15.45
C PHE A 453 -14.34 -10.34 -14.06
N THR A 454 -14.38 -9.54 -12.99
CA THR A 454 -14.36 -10.04 -11.61
C THR A 454 -15.59 -10.84 -11.24
N SER A 455 -16.78 -10.50 -11.75
CA SER A 455 -17.99 -11.30 -11.53
C SER A 455 -17.92 -12.67 -12.20
N ASN A 456 -17.04 -12.83 -13.20
CA ASN A 456 -16.78 -14.08 -13.90
C ASN A 456 -15.54 -14.82 -13.36
N GLY A 457 -15.09 -14.50 -12.14
CA GLY A 457 -13.96 -15.17 -11.49
C GLY A 457 -12.58 -14.84 -12.08
N ARG A 458 -12.48 -13.82 -12.93
CA ARG A 458 -11.21 -13.37 -13.53
C ARG A 458 -10.65 -12.16 -12.77
N PRO A 459 -9.33 -11.89 -12.84
CA PRO A 459 -8.77 -10.65 -12.31
C PRO A 459 -9.40 -9.42 -12.97
N ALA A 460 -9.49 -8.30 -12.23
CA ALA A 460 -10.07 -7.07 -12.76
C ALA A 460 -9.37 -6.62 -14.06
N GLY A 461 -10.17 -6.28 -15.07
CA GLY A 461 -9.74 -5.95 -16.42
C GLY A 461 -9.22 -7.15 -17.22
N ASN A 462 -9.48 -8.39 -16.76
CA ASN A 462 -8.83 -9.60 -17.25
C ASN A 462 -7.30 -9.43 -17.30
N GLN A 463 -6.73 -8.94 -16.20
CA GLN A 463 -5.28 -8.75 -16.11
C GLN A 463 -4.55 -10.10 -16.17
N GLN A 464 -3.56 -10.21 -17.06
CA GLN A 464 -2.71 -11.39 -17.21
C GLN A 464 -1.23 -11.03 -17.12
N ARG A 465 -0.39 -12.04 -16.82
CA ARG A 465 1.06 -11.90 -16.87
C ARG A 465 1.60 -12.39 -18.20
N ARG A 466 2.41 -11.59 -18.87
CA ARG A 466 2.98 -11.89 -20.19
C ARG A 466 4.45 -11.55 -20.25
N TRP A 467 5.20 -12.24 -21.10
CA TRP A 467 6.62 -12.01 -21.34
C TRP A 467 6.80 -10.95 -22.41
N HIS A 468 7.85 -10.14 -22.25
CA HIS A 468 8.28 -9.16 -23.22
C HIS A 468 9.81 -9.14 -23.31
N GLY A 469 10.35 -9.40 -24.49
CA GLY A 469 11.78 -9.28 -24.79
C GLY A 469 12.10 -7.94 -25.41
N THR A 470 13.23 -7.35 -25.01
CA THR A 470 13.65 -6.03 -25.50
C THR A 470 15.17 -5.90 -25.51
N ASN A 471 15.67 -4.78 -26.03
CA ASN A 471 17.11 -4.50 -26.07
C ASN A 471 17.62 -4.01 -24.71
N ARG A 472 18.77 -4.54 -24.28
CA ARG A 472 19.50 -4.10 -23.09
C ARG A 472 20.91 -3.68 -23.49
N GLU A 473 21.27 -2.43 -23.21
CA GLU A 473 22.61 -1.91 -23.52
C GLU A 473 23.56 -1.93 -22.33
N CYS A 474 23.02 -1.89 -21.11
CA CYS A 474 23.80 -1.79 -19.89
C CYS A 474 23.75 -3.09 -19.06
N GLY A 475 24.60 -3.19 -18.04
CA GLY A 475 24.63 -4.33 -17.11
C GLY A 475 23.54 -4.29 -16.03
N LEU A 476 22.35 -3.74 -16.30
CA LEU A 476 21.25 -3.71 -15.32
C LEU A 476 20.86 -5.13 -14.91
N GLY A 477 20.85 -5.40 -13.60
CA GLY A 477 20.52 -6.71 -13.02
C GLY A 477 21.73 -7.64 -12.85
N GLU A 478 22.95 -7.20 -13.13
CA GLU A 478 24.18 -7.99 -13.02
C GLU A 478 25.12 -7.45 -11.97
N ASN A 479 25.82 -8.35 -11.26
CA ASN A 479 26.93 -7.98 -10.36
C ASN A 479 26.57 -6.86 -9.37
N GLY A 480 25.31 -6.81 -8.91
CA GLY A 480 24.80 -5.78 -8.00
C GLY A 480 24.42 -4.45 -8.66
N ARG A 481 24.53 -4.31 -9.98
CA ARG A 481 24.14 -3.11 -10.73
C ARG A 481 22.62 -3.03 -10.87
N ASN A 482 22.01 -2.18 -10.04
CA ASN A 482 20.55 -1.99 -10.01
C ASN A 482 20.11 -0.59 -10.49
N SER A 483 21.05 0.26 -10.89
CA SER A 483 20.78 1.61 -11.39
C SER A 483 20.51 1.60 -12.89
N PHE A 484 19.49 2.35 -13.31
CA PHE A 484 19.15 2.50 -14.73
C PHE A 484 20.16 3.40 -15.43
N CYS A 485 20.51 3.07 -16.68
CA CYS A 485 21.14 4.03 -17.57
C CYS A 485 20.08 4.94 -18.21
N TYR A 486 20.55 6.00 -18.89
CA TYR A 486 19.71 7.00 -19.55
C TYR A 486 19.85 6.97 -21.07
N SER A 487 20.52 5.95 -21.63
CA SER A 487 20.66 5.81 -23.07
C SER A 487 19.33 5.47 -23.74
N ALA A 488 19.01 6.19 -24.80
CA ALA A 488 17.83 5.93 -25.64
C ALA A 488 17.90 4.56 -26.35
N GLN A 489 19.09 3.96 -26.48
CA GLN A 489 19.27 2.63 -27.08
C GLN A 489 18.95 1.50 -26.10
N CYS A 490 18.89 1.79 -24.79
CA CYS A 490 18.58 0.81 -23.75
C CYS A 490 17.07 0.72 -23.50
N SER A 491 16.34 0.12 -24.44
CA SER A 491 14.88 -0.05 -24.36
C SER A 491 14.42 -0.66 -23.03
N LEU A 492 15.19 -1.59 -22.45
CA LEU A 492 14.91 -2.14 -21.12
C LEU A 492 14.84 -1.06 -20.02
N CYS A 493 15.83 -0.18 -19.95
CA CYS A 493 15.85 0.90 -18.96
C CYS A 493 14.75 1.94 -19.25
N CYS A 494 14.53 2.27 -20.52
CA CYS A 494 13.45 3.17 -20.92
C CYS A 494 12.08 2.66 -20.48
N ILE A 495 11.77 1.39 -20.76
CA ILE A 495 10.50 0.76 -20.36
C ILE A 495 10.32 0.76 -18.85
N ILE A 496 11.37 0.43 -18.08
CA ILE A 496 11.25 0.38 -16.61
C ILE A 496 11.05 1.79 -16.03
N ARG A 497 11.69 2.82 -16.59
CA ARG A 497 11.63 4.20 -16.10
C ARG A 497 10.33 4.91 -16.49
N ALA A 498 9.91 4.75 -17.74
CA ALA A 498 8.89 5.56 -18.38
C ALA A 498 7.66 4.77 -18.86
N SER A 499 7.63 3.45 -18.67
CA SER A 499 6.67 2.52 -19.27
C SER A 499 6.89 2.31 -20.77
N PHE A 500 6.00 1.52 -21.37
CA PHE A 500 5.96 1.26 -22.80
C PHE A 500 5.56 2.51 -23.58
N ASP A 501 6.11 2.66 -24.78
CA ASP A 501 5.86 3.77 -25.68
C ASP A 501 5.57 3.22 -27.08
N LEU A 502 4.37 3.49 -27.59
CA LEU A 502 3.89 2.99 -28.88
C LEU A 502 4.68 3.57 -30.05
N THR A 503 5.33 4.74 -29.91
CA THR A 503 6.18 5.31 -30.96
C THR A 503 7.37 4.40 -31.32
N HIS A 504 7.69 3.40 -30.50
CA HIS A 504 8.70 2.39 -30.77
C HIS A 504 8.15 1.08 -31.38
N SER A 505 6.82 0.93 -31.53
CA SER A 505 6.19 -0.25 -32.13
C SER A 505 6.65 -0.48 -33.57
N GLY A 506 6.87 -1.75 -33.93
CA GLY A 506 7.17 -2.18 -35.30
C GLY A 506 8.57 -1.83 -35.82
N LYS A 507 9.37 -1.05 -35.10
CA LYS A 507 10.71 -0.58 -35.56
C LYS A 507 11.76 -1.69 -35.73
N LYS A 508 11.60 -2.85 -35.07
CA LYS A 508 12.63 -3.90 -35.02
C LYS A 508 12.37 -5.09 -35.97
N SER A 509 11.12 -5.51 -36.12
CA SER A 509 10.78 -6.79 -36.77
C SER A 509 9.52 -6.72 -37.61
N GLY A 510 9.07 -5.51 -37.98
CA GLY A 510 7.74 -5.30 -38.53
C GLY A 510 6.65 -5.56 -37.48
N SER A 511 5.39 -5.40 -37.87
CA SER A 511 4.25 -5.55 -36.98
C SER A 511 3.14 -6.36 -37.66
N SER A 512 3.14 -7.67 -37.43
CA SER A 512 2.16 -8.62 -37.98
C SER A 512 0.70 -8.24 -37.67
N PHE A 513 0.47 -7.57 -36.55
CA PHE A 513 -0.83 -7.10 -36.07
C PHE A 513 -0.83 -5.59 -35.83
N GLY A 514 0.01 -4.86 -36.55
CA GLY A 514 0.08 -3.41 -36.55
C GLY A 514 0.64 -2.75 -35.29
N HIS A 515 0.35 -1.46 -35.14
CA HIS A 515 1.01 -0.54 -34.22
C HIS A 515 0.58 -0.75 -32.77
N GLY A 516 1.20 -1.72 -32.10
CA GLY A 516 0.84 -2.15 -30.75
C GLY A 516 2.02 -2.65 -29.94
N ILE A 517 1.75 -2.99 -28.67
CA ILE A 517 2.71 -3.56 -27.74
C ILE A 517 2.54 -5.08 -27.74
N TYR A 518 3.58 -5.78 -28.16
CA TYR A 518 3.59 -7.23 -28.32
C TYR A 518 4.13 -7.91 -27.06
N THR A 519 3.38 -8.90 -26.60
CA THR A 519 3.75 -9.75 -25.46
C THR A 519 3.37 -11.20 -25.74
N SER A 520 3.96 -12.16 -25.03
CA SER A 520 3.66 -13.59 -25.25
C SER A 520 3.38 -14.32 -23.94
N SER A 521 2.56 -15.39 -23.97
CA SER A 521 2.52 -16.34 -22.84
C SER A 521 3.76 -17.23 -22.80
N THR A 522 4.54 -17.27 -23.88
CA THR A 522 5.69 -18.15 -24.10
C THR A 522 7.00 -17.38 -23.86
N SER A 523 7.77 -17.80 -22.84
CA SER A 523 9.03 -17.11 -22.46
C SER A 523 10.10 -17.21 -23.53
N SER A 524 10.19 -18.36 -24.20
CA SER A 524 11.15 -18.61 -25.28
C SER A 524 10.87 -17.77 -26.54
N ASN A 525 9.60 -17.44 -26.81
CA ASN A 525 9.24 -16.50 -27.89
C ASN A 525 9.78 -15.10 -27.56
N SER A 526 9.51 -14.60 -26.34
CA SER A 526 10.08 -13.33 -25.88
C SER A 526 11.60 -13.32 -25.80
N ASN A 527 12.24 -14.46 -25.52
CA ASN A 527 13.70 -14.60 -25.57
C ASN A 527 14.27 -14.27 -26.97
N GLY A 528 13.55 -14.60 -28.06
CA GLY A 528 13.95 -14.24 -29.43
C GLY A 528 14.07 -12.72 -29.64
N TYR A 529 13.30 -11.93 -28.88
CA TYR A 529 13.35 -10.47 -28.94
C TYR A 529 14.31 -9.83 -27.92
N SER A 530 14.81 -10.62 -26.94
CA SER A 530 15.81 -10.19 -25.97
C SER A 530 17.21 -10.14 -26.57
N LYS A 531 17.81 -8.95 -26.65
CA LYS A 531 19.16 -8.74 -27.20
C LYS A 531 19.98 -7.85 -26.27
N ASN A 532 21.21 -8.27 -25.97
CA ASN A 532 22.19 -7.37 -25.38
C ASN A 532 22.91 -6.58 -26.49
N LEU A 533 22.98 -5.25 -26.37
CA LEU A 533 23.72 -4.40 -27.30
C LEU A 533 25.22 -4.33 -26.95
N THR A 534 25.57 -4.73 -25.74
CA THR A 534 26.95 -4.88 -25.26
C THR A 534 27.18 -6.32 -24.80
N ALA A 535 28.43 -6.76 -24.77
CA ALA A 535 28.77 -8.12 -24.33
C ALA A 535 28.30 -8.36 -22.90
N SER A 536 27.62 -9.50 -22.69
CA SER A 536 27.04 -9.87 -21.40
C SER A 536 26.94 -11.38 -21.28
N THR A 537 27.19 -11.89 -20.09
CA THR A 537 27.04 -13.32 -19.77
C THR A 537 25.59 -13.71 -19.47
N LEU A 538 24.67 -12.76 -19.28
CA LEU A 538 23.25 -13.02 -19.02
C LEU A 538 22.36 -12.33 -20.05
N LYS A 539 21.17 -12.89 -20.25
CA LYS A 539 20.05 -12.25 -20.96
C LYS A 539 19.01 -11.71 -19.98
N ALA A 540 18.19 -10.79 -20.47
CA ALA A 540 17.15 -10.10 -19.69
C ALA A 540 15.79 -10.21 -20.39
N VAL A 541 14.75 -10.57 -19.65
CA VAL A 541 13.36 -10.53 -20.14
C VAL A 541 12.45 -9.90 -19.09
N LEU A 542 11.43 -9.19 -19.53
CA LEU A 542 10.42 -8.61 -18.65
C LEU A 542 9.23 -9.57 -18.51
N LEU A 543 8.75 -9.73 -17.29
CA LEU A 543 7.40 -10.20 -17.01
C LEU A 543 6.53 -8.98 -16.72
N VAL A 544 5.47 -8.79 -17.49
CA VAL A 544 4.61 -7.60 -17.42
C VAL A 544 3.18 -7.97 -17.05
N TYR A 545 2.47 -7.04 -16.43
CA TYR A 545 1.02 -7.12 -16.27
C TYR A 545 0.36 -6.47 -17.48
N VAL A 546 -0.58 -7.18 -18.12
CA VAL A 546 -1.33 -6.71 -19.29
C VAL A 546 -2.83 -6.78 -18.97
N VAL A 547 -3.53 -5.67 -19.16
CA VAL A 547 -5.00 -5.60 -19.15
C VAL A 547 -5.49 -6.15 -20.48
N VAL A 548 -5.83 -7.43 -20.52
CA VAL A 548 -6.25 -8.10 -21.75
C VAL A 548 -7.68 -7.72 -22.15
N GLY A 549 -8.54 -7.41 -21.17
CA GLY A 549 -9.95 -7.13 -21.43
C GLY A 549 -10.64 -8.22 -22.25
N LYS A 550 -11.48 -7.82 -23.19
CA LYS A 550 -12.07 -8.71 -24.20
C LYS A 550 -11.12 -8.82 -25.39
N ALA A 551 -10.47 -9.97 -25.53
CA ALA A 551 -9.52 -10.22 -26.61
C ALA A 551 -10.20 -10.77 -27.87
N LYS A 552 -9.83 -10.25 -29.04
CA LYS A 552 -10.20 -10.84 -30.33
C LYS A 552 -9.13 -11.84 -30.74
N LYS A 553 -9.52 -13.10 -30.96
CA LYS A 553 -8.64 -14.07 -31.63
C LYS A 553 -8.62 -13.78 -33.13
N ILE A 554 -7.43 -13.69 -33.71
CA ILE A 554 -7.23 -13.48 -35.15
C ILE A 554 -6.36 -14.59 -35.74
N ALA A 555 -6.58 -14.86 -37.01
CA ALA A 555 -5.99 -16.00 -37.73
C ALA A 555 -5.10 -15.59 -38.91
N SER A 556 -4.97 -14.30 -39.18
CA SER A 556 -4.21 -13.76 -40.29
C SER A 556 -3.52 -12.46 -39.91
N ASN A 557 -2.49 -12.10 -40.66
CA ASN A 557 -1.79 -10.82 -40.52
C ASN A 557 -2.73 -9.63 -40.74
N GLN A 558 -2.61 -8.65 -39.86
CA GLN A 558 -3.33 -7.38 -39.95
C GLN A 558 -2.37 -6.22 -39.65
N ALA A 559 -1.34 -6.07 -40.49
CA ALA A 559 -0.21 -5.18 -40.23
C ALA A 559 -0.55 -3.68 -40.19
N ALA A 560 -1.71 -3.27 -40.71
CA ALA A 560 -2.16 -1.87 -40.72
C ALA A 560 -3.00 -1.47 -39.49
N VAL A 561 -3.23 -2.37 -38.54
CA VAL A 561 -4.12 -2.10 -37.39
C VAL A 561 -3.43 -1.17 -36.38
N THR A 562 -4.14 -0.13 -35.94
CA THR A 562 -3.63 0.83 -34.93
C THR A 562 -4.45 0.82 -33.63
N GLN A 563 -5.51 0.03 -33.58
CA GLN A 563 -6.45 -0.06 -32.46
C GLN A 563 -7.10 -1.45 -32.43
N PRO A 564 -7.58 -1.95 -31.28
CA PRO A 564 -8.28 -3.23 -31.26
C PRO A 564 -9.57 -3.17 -32.11
N PRO A 565 -10.02 -4.31 -32.66
CA PRO A 565 -11.31 -4.39 -33.35
C PRO A 565 -12.47 -3.86 -32.48
N ALA A 566 -13.49 -3.30 -33.12
CA ALA A 566 -14.64 -2.72 -32.43
C ALA A 566 -15.25 -3.70 -31.41
N GLY A 567 -15.39 -3.25 -30.16
CA GLY A 567 -15.92 -4.04 -29.05
C GLY A 567 -14.91 -5.00 -28.40
N TYR A 568 -13.61 -4.86 -28.69
CA TYR A 568 -12.50 -5.59 -28.08
C TYR A 568 -11.48 -4.62 -27.48
N ASP A 569 -10.69 -5.11 -26.51
CA ASP A 569 -9.63 -4.33 -25.84
C ASP A 569 -8.23 -4.75 -26.32
N SER A 570 -8.09 -5.97 -26.87
CA SER A 570 -6.82 -6.53 -27.31
C SER A 570 -6.98 -7.54 -28.46
N VAL A 571 -5.85 -7.93 -29.04
CA VAL A 571 -5.78 -8.96 -30.09
C VAL A 571 -4.90 -10.12 -29.61
N ILE A 572 -5.33 -11.36 -29.88
CA ILE A 572 -4.55 -12.58 -29.64
C ILE A 572 -4.39 -13.31 -30.96
N ALA A 573 -3.17 -13.64 -31.31
CA ALA A 573 -2.86 -14.57 -32.41
C ALA A 573 -2.36 -15.89 -31.82
N GLU A 574 -2.93 -17.01 -32.28
CA GLU A 574 -2.61 -18.36 -31.79
C GLU A 574 -1.96 -19.21 -32.90
N PRO A 575 -1.09 -20.17 -32.54
CA PRO A 575 -0.37 -21.01 -33.52
C PRO A 575 -1.25 -21.89 -34.44
N ALA A 576 -2.53 -22.07 -34.11
CA ALA A 576 -3.45 -23.00 -34.77
C ALA A 576 -3.71 -22.70 -36.27
N THR A 577 -3.10 -21.66 -36.83
CA THR A 577 -3.32 -21.17 -38.19
C THR A 577 -2.09 -21.37 -39.10
N GLY A 578 -1.02 -22.00 -38.60
CA GLY A 578 0.22 -22.24 -39.35
C GLY A 578 1.06 -20.98 -39.61
N PHE A 579 0.58 -19.83 -39.17
CA PHE A 579 1.20 -18.52 -39.41
C PHE A 579 2.17 -18.08 -38.28
N LEU A 580 2.02 -18.64 -37.07
CA LEU A 580 2.89 -18.35 -35.93
C LEU A 580 3.32 -19.64 -35.23
N ASP A 581 4.57 -19.68 -34.78
CA ASP A 581 5.07 -20.79 -33.95
C ASP A 581 4.55 -20.70 -32.50
N TYR A 582 4.27 -19.49 -32.00
CA TYR A 582 3.86 -19.23 -30.61
C TYR A 582 2.82 -18.12 -30.49
N ASP A 583 2.15 -18.03 -29.34
CA ASP A 583 1.11 -17.03 -29.10
C ASP A 583 1.67 -15.61 -28.99
N GLU A 584 0.94 -14.65 -29.57
CA GLU A 584 1.17 -13.22 -29.40
C GLU A 584 -0.10 -12.53 -28.92
N LEU A 585 0.04 -11.72 -27.87
CA LEU A 585 -0.98 -10.81 -27.36
C LEU A 585 -0.53 -9.38 -27.67
N VAL A 586 -1.39 -8.63 -28.33
CA VAL A 586 -1.16 -7.23 -28.72
C VAL A 586 -2.19 -6.32 -28.08
N VAL A 587 -1.70 -5.26 -27.44
CA VAL A 587 -2.51 -4.14 -26.91
C VAL A 587 -2.11 -2.85 -27.61
N TYR A 588 -3.06 -1.93 -27.78
CA TYR A 588 -2.89 -0.69 -28.55
C TYR A 588 -2.98 0.55 -27.67
N SER A 589 -2.68 0.39 -26.38
CA SER A 589 -2.60 1.48 -25.41
C SER A 589 -1.45 1.22 -24.46
N GLU A 590 -0.62 2.23 -24.22
CA GLU A 590 0.51 2.19 -23.28
C GLU A 590 0.04 1.92 -21.85
N ASP A 591 -1.15 2.42 -21.49
CA ASP A 591 -1.76 2.25 -20.18
C ASP A 591 -2.33 0.84 -19.97
N ALA A 592 -2.39 0.00 -21.01
CA ALA A 592 -2.84 -1.38 -20.91
C ALA A 592 -1.76 -2.33 -20.38
N VAL A 593 -0.51 -1.88 -20.24
CA VAL A 593 0.62 -2.73 -19.83
C VAL A 593 1.51 -2.04 -18.80
N CYS A 594 2.04 -2.80 -17.85
CA CYS A 594 2.96 -2.29 -16.84
C CYS A 594 4.07 -3.30 -16.53
N PRO A 595 5.36 -2.89 -16.52
CA PRO A 595 6.47 -3.79 -16.22
C PRO A 595 6.43 -4.25 -14.74
N ALA A 596 6.42 -5.56 -14.51
CA ALA A 596 6.22 -6.10 -13.16
C ALA A 596 7.50 -6.72 -12.56
N TYR A 597 8.23 -7.49 -13.35
CA TYR A 597 9.49 -8.13 -12.95
C TYR A 597 10.52 -8.10 -14.07
N LEU A 598 11.80 -7.99 -13.69
CA LEU A 598 12.94 -8.24 -14.56
C LEU A 598 13.52 -9.61 -14.21
N VAL A 599 13.72 -10.47 -15.22
CA VAL A 599 14.32 -11.80 -15.07
C VAL A 599 15.65 -11.82 -15.81
N MET A 600 16.71 -12.16 -15.08
CA MET A 600 18.05 -12.40 -15.60
C MET A 600 18.28 -13.91 -15.69
N TYR A 601 18.73 -14.40 -16.84
CA TYR A 601 18.87 -15.83 -17.12
C TYR A 601 20.09 -16.10 -18.01
N ASP A 602 20.55 -17.36 -18.00
CA ASP A 602 21.65 -17.81 -18.87
C ASP A 602 21.26 -17.65 -20.36
N PRO A 603 22.21 -17.36 -21.29
CA PRO A 603 21.88 -17.03 -22.68
C PRO A 603 21.16 -18.12 -23.49
#